data_AF-A0A2E5JGE3-F1
#
_entry.id   AF-A0A2E5JGE3-F1
#
_cell.length_a   1.000
_cell.length_b   1.000
_cell.length_c   1.000
_cell.angle_alpha   90.00
_cell.angle_beta   90.00
_cell.angle_gamma   90.00
#
_symmetry.space_group_name_H-M   'P 1'
#
loop_
_entity.id
_entity.type
_entity.pdbx_description
1 polymer ?
#
loop_
_entity_poly.entity_id
_entity_poly.type
_entity_poly.pdbx_seq_one_letter_code
_entity_poly.pdbx_strand_id
1 'polypeptide(L)'
;MREDFIFEWATFIFLMLCSGVFSLYLLKFKKNKFYYLFFALGMIVFLFGAFEEVSWFQRVFDFKGTNLIIDNNSQSEFNIHNLVIGGIGLNKLIFGKILGVLIGLYYLIPA
;
A
#
# COMPACT_ATOMS: atom_id res chain seq x y z
N MET A 1 6.67 11.78 -20.07
CA MET A 1 7.14 12.43 -18.83
C MET A 1 6.61 11.58 -17.68
N ARG A 2 7.46 11.14 -16.76
CA ARG A 2 7.09 10.21 -15.67
C ARG A 2 6.41 11.04 -14.56
N GLU A 3 5.15 11.41 -14.79
CA GLU A 3 4.33 12.23 -13.87
C GLU A 3 4.05 11.52 -12.53
N ASP A 4 4.32 10.22 -12.44
CA ASP A 4 3.99 9.41 -11.26
C ASP A 4 4.97 9.59 -10.07
N PHE A 5 6.17 10.14 -10.29
CA PHE A 5 7.21 10.20 -9.24
C PHE A 5 6.75 11.03 -8.02
N ILE A 6 6.13 12.19 -8.22
CA ILE A 6 5.74 13.07 -7.10
C ILE A 6 4.60 12.44 -6.28
N PHE A 7 3.61 11.85 -6.94
CA PHE A 7 2.47 11.23 -6.27
C PHE A 7 2.86 9.93 -5.56
N GLU A 8 3.72 9.10 -6.14
CA GLU A 8 4.29 7.90 -5.49
C GLU A 8 5.02 8.28 -4.19
N TRP A 9 5.90 9.29 -4.23
CA TRP A 9 6.61 9.74 -3.04
C TRP A 9 5.70 10.43 -2.02
N ALA A 10 4.68 11.16 -2.46
CA ALA A 10 3.70 11.75 -1.56
C ALA A 10 2.89 10.67 -0.83
N THR A 11 2.43 9.64 -1.56
CA THR A 11 1.72 8.49 -0.99
C THR A 11 2.63 7.68 -0.07
N PHE A 12 3.89 7.46 -0.45
CA PHE A 12 4.91 6.85 0.42
C PHE A 12 5.04 7.59 1.75
N ILE A 13 5.26 8.92 1.72
CA ILE A 13 5.41 9.73 2.93
C ILE A 13 4.13 9.68 3.76
N PHE A 14 2.96 9.80 3.12
CA PHE A 14 1.68 9.73 3.81
C PHE A 14 1.49 8.40 4.55
N LEU A 15 1.75 7.27 3.87
CA LEU A 15 1.64 5.94 4.47
C LEU A 15 2.67 5.71 5.58
N MET A 16 3.88 6.25 5.44
CA MET A 16 4.90 6.25 6.51
C MET A 16 4.43 7.04 7.73
N LEU A 17 3.79 8.20 7.55
CA LEU A 17 3.21 8.98 8.65
C LEU A 17 2.05 8.22 9.32
N CYS A 18 1.16 7.60 8.56
CA CYS A 18 0.08 6.75 9.10
C CYS A 18 0.63 5.60 9.94
N SER A 19 1.68 4.92 9.46
CA SER A 19 2.37 3.90 10.23
C SER A 19 2.97 4.45 11.52
N GLY A 20 3.64 5.61 11.46
CA GLY A 20 4.17 6.31 12.63
C GLY A 20 3.08 6.59 13.67
N VAL A 21 1.93 7.12 13.27
CA VAL A 21 0.79 7.37 14.15
C VAL A 21 0.30 6.06 14.79
N PHE A 22 0.14 4.98 14.01
CA PHE A 22 -0.28 3.68 14.54
C PHE A 22 0.72 3.11 15.55
N SER A 23 2.03 3.31 15.32
CA SER A 23 3.08 2.92 16.27
C SER A 23 2.97 3.66 17.61
N LEU A 24 2.57 4.94 17.61
CA LEU A 24 2.34 5.69 18.85
C LEU A 24 1.13 5.13 19.61
N TYR A 25 0.08 4.70 18.90
CA TYR A 25 -1.09 4.07 19.50
C TYR A 25 -0.81 2.67 20.06
N LEU A 26 0.14 1.91 19.49
CA LEU A 26 0.62 0.66 20.09
C LEU A 26 1.14 0.88 21.52
N LEU A 27 1.92 1.94 21.73
CA LEU A 27 2.46 2.29 23.06
C LEU A 27 1.34 2.64 24.04
N LYS A 28 0.31 3.35 23.56
CA LYS A 28 -0.86 3.76 24.36
C LYS A 28 -1.73 2.57 24.78
N PHE A 29 -1.96 1.62 23.88
CA PHE A 29 -2.91 0.52 24.08
C PHE A 29 -2.26 -0.82 24.43
N LYS A 30 -0.98 -0.85 24.82
CA LYS A 30 -0.23 -2.06 25.18
C LYS A 30 -0.91 -3.03 26.16
N LYS A 31 -1.81 -2.54 27.01
CA LYS A 31 -2.55 -3.36 27.99
C LYS A 31 -3.83 -3.99 27.43
N ASN A 32 -4.41 -3.41 26.38
CA ASN A 32 -5.60 -3.94 25.73
C ASN A 32 -5.19 -4.70 24.48
N LYS A 33 -5.20 -6.03 24.55
CA LYS A 33 -4.74 -6.92 23.47
C LYS A 33 -5.47 -6.69 22.15
N PHE A 34 -6.76 -6.38 22.19
CA PHE A 34 -7.55 -6.15 20.98
C PHE A 34 -7.07 -4.90 20.24
N TYR A 35 -7.03 -3.75 20.92
CA TYR A 35 -6.55 -2.51 20.31
C TYR A 35 -5.08 -2.60 19.92
N TYR A 36 -4.24 -3.24 20.74
CA TYR A 36 -2.85 -3.47 20.40
C TYR A 36 -2.70 -4.23 19.09
N LEU A 37 -3.43 -5.34 18.91
CA LEU A 37 -3.39 -6.12 17.67
C LEU A 37 -3.90 -5.32 16.48
N PHE A 38 -4.99 -4.58 16.64
CA PHE A 38 -5.53 -3.71 15.60
C PHE A 38 -4.51 -2.68 15.11
N PHE A 39 -3.87 -1.94 16.04
CA PHE A 39 -2.85 -0.96 15.70
C PHE A 39 -1.56 -1.62 15.16
N ALA A 40 -1.21 -2.82 15.63
CA ALA A 40 -0.05 -3.56 15.12
C ALA A 40 -0.26 -3.95 13.65
N LEU A 41 -1.41 -4.54 13.34
CA LEU A 41 -1.75 -4.95 11.99
C LEU A 41 -1.86 -3.73 11.06
N GLY A 42 -2.52 -2.66 11.51
CA GLY A 42 -2.62 -1.43 10.73
C GLY A 42 -1.25 -0.81 10.44
N MET A 43 -0.35 -0.77 11.42
CA MET A 43 1.03 -0.29 11.22
C MET A 43 1.78 -1.09 10.14
N ILE A 44 1.68 -2.42 10.20
CA ILE A 44 2.32 -3.31 9.21
C ILE A 44 1.72 -3.11 7.83
N VAL A 45 0.40 -3.02 7.72
CA VAL A 45 -0.30 -2.78 6.44
C VAL A 45 0.13 -1.45 5.82
N PHE A 46 0.22 -0.37 6.61
CA PHE A 46 0.68 0.92 6.10
C PHE A 46 2.16 0.92 5.70
N LEU A 47 3.04 0.23 6.44
CA LEU A 47 4.43 0.07 6.03
C LEU A 47 4.55 -0.69 4.72
N PHE A 48 3.85 -1.82 4.63
CA PHE A 48 3.84 -2.63 3.42
C PHE A 48 3.33 -1.82 2.24
N GLY A 49 2.21 -1.11 2.40
CA GLY A 49 1.69 -0.19 1.39
C GLY A 49 2.71 0.86 0.96
N ALA A 50 3.37 1.54 1.91
CA ALA A 50 4.37 2.55 1.60
C ALA A 50 5.49 1.96 0.73
N PHE A 51 6.06 0.84 1.14
CA PHE A 51 7.14 0.18 0.40
C PHE A 51 6.71 -0.43 -0.94
N GLU A 52 5.42 -0.69 -1.15
CA GLU A 52 4.89 -1.17 -2.42
C GLU A 52 4.62 -0.05 -3.43
N GLU A 53 4.34 1.17 -2.97
CA GLU A 53 4.14 2.35 -3.84
C GLU A 53 5.42 2.80 -4.56
N VAL A 54 6.59 2.49 -4.00
CA VAL A 54 7.88 2.85 -4.58
C VAL A 54 8.71 1.59 -4.70
N SER A 55 9.27 1.29 -5.88
CA SER A 55 10.25 0.19 -6.03
C SER A 55 11.61 0.47 -5.41
N TRP A 56 11.61 0.73 -4.10
CA TRP A 56 12.78 1.05 -3.29
C TRP A 56 13.84 -0.06 -3.36
N PHE A 57 13.44 -1.33 -3.45
CA PHE A 57 14.39 -2.44 -3.49
C PHE A 57 15.24 -2.41 -4.76
N GLN A 58 14.63 -2.11 -5.91
CA GLN A 58 15.37 -1.91 -7.17
C GLN A 58 16.25 -0.66 -7.10
N ARG A 59 15.74 0.44 -6.52
CA ARG A 59 16.44 1.72 -6.44
C ARG A 59 17.65 1.69 -5.49
N VAL A 60 17.54 0.99 -4.37
CA VAL A 60 18.58 0.94 -3.31
C VAL A 60 19.58 -0.17 -3.56
N PHE A 61 19.14 -1.34 -4.04
CA PHE A 61 20.00 -2.53 -4.20
C PHE A 61 20.35 -2.86 -5.65
N ASP A 62 20.03 -1.97 -6.60
CA ASP A 62 20.18 -2.20 -8.05
C ASP A 62 19.62 -3.58 -8.48
N PHE A 63 18.54 -3.97 -7.81
CA PHE A 63 17.95 -5.29 -8.00
C PHE A 63 17.22 -5.33 -9.33
N LYS A 64 17.66 -6.23 -10.22
CA LYS A 64 17.09 -6.36 -11.57
C LYS A 64 15.71 -6.99 -11.62
N GLY A 65 15.20 -7.53 -10.51
CA GLY A 65 13.90 -8.19 -10.46
C GLY A 65 13.85 -9.55 -11.16
N THR A 66 12.74 -10.25 -10.98
CA THR A 66 12.42 -11.47 -11.73
C THR A 66 11.55 -11.11 -12.92
N ASN A 67 11.84 -11.66 -14.10
CA ASN A 67 11.07 -11.42 -15.34
C ASN A 67 9.55 -11.61 -15.14
N LEU A 68 9.14 -12.60 -14.33
CA LEU A 68 7.71 -12.83 -14.02
C LEU A 68 6.96 -11.62 -13.46
N ILE A 69 7.60 -10.82 -12.61
CA ILE A 69 6.97 -9.64 -12.00
C ILE A 69 7.12 -8.45 -12.94
N ILE A 70 8.31 -8.23 -13.48
CA ILE A 70 8.62 -7.06 -14.33
C ILE A 70 7.82 -7.09 -15.64
N ASP A 71 7.72 -8.24 -16.29
CA ASP A 71 7.01 -8.39 -17.57
C ASP A 71 5.50 -8.17 -17.41
N ASN A 72 4.98 -8.44 -16.22
CA ASN A 72 3.58 -8.22 -15.87
C ASN A 72 3.37 -6.90 -15.10
N ASN A 73 4.38 -6.04 -14.96
CA ASN A 73 4.26 -4.77 -14.25
C ASN A 73 4.14 -3.62 -15.27
N SER A 74 3.19 -2.71 -15.07
CA SER A 74 2.94 -1.60 -16.00
C SER A 74 4.09 -0.59 -16.11
N GLN A 75 4.98 -0.54 -15.11
CA GLN A 75 6.11 0.38 -15.03
C GLN A 75 7.47 -0.35 -15.05
N SER A 76 7.48 -1.65 -15.35
CA SER A 76 8.68 -2.51 -15.32
C SER A 76 9.38 -2.49 -13.95
N GLU A 77 8.58 -2.39 -12.89
CA GLU A 77 9.01 -2.29 -11.52
C GLU A 77 8.83 -3.63 -10.76
N PHE A 78 9.67 -3.88 -9.77
CA PHE A 78 9.55 -5.01 -8.85
C PHE A 78 8.69 -4.58 -7.65
N ASN A 79 7.40 -4.39 -7.91
CA ASN A 79 6.36 -4.21 -6.91
C ASN A 79 5.10 -4.95 -7.35
N ILE A 80 4.26 -5.28 -6.38
CA ILE A 80 2.93 -5.87 -6.58
C ILE A 80 1.93 -4.78 -6.95
N HIS A 81 2.12 -3.55 -6.44
CA HIS A 81 1.21 -2.44 -6.66
C HIS A 81 0.92 -2.17 -8.15
N ASN A 82 1.93 -2.21 -9.01
CA ASN A 82 1.80 -1.96 -10.46
C ASN A 82 1.65 -3.24 -11.31
N LEU A 83 1.39 -4.39 -10.69
CA LEU A 83 1.12 -5.63 -11.44
C LEU A 83 -0.16 -5.53 -12.27
N VAL A 84 -0.13 -6.15 -13.44
CA VAL A 84 -1.21 -6.29 -14.39
C VAL A 84 -1.49 -7.77 -14.57
N ILE A 85 -2.67 -8.22 -14.14
CA ILE A 85 -3.09 -9.63 -14.24
C ILE A 85 -4.30 -9.68 -15.16
N GLY A 86 -4.20 -10.42 -16.27
CA GLY A 86 -5.28 -10.53 -17.25
C GLY A 86 -5.71 -9.19 -17.87
N GLY A 87 -4.77 -8.25 -18.03
CA GLY A 87 -5.04 -6.90 -18.55
C GLY A 87 -5.60 -5.91 -17.52
N ILE A 88 -5.75 -6.32 -16.25
CA ILE A 88 -6.26 -5.46 -15.18
C ILE A 88 -5.11 -5.08 -14.24
N GLY A 89 -4.88 -3.78 -14.08
CA GLY A 89 -3.94 -3.25 -13.08
C GLY A 89 -4.44 -3.49 -11.66
N LEU A 90 -3.60 -4.10 -10.82
CA LEU A 90 -3.95 -4.53 -9.48
C LEU A 90 -4.26 -3.33 -8.57
N ASN A 91 -3.47 -2.25 -8.67
CA ASN A 91 -3.79 -0.97 -7.99
C ASN A 91 -5.18 -0.44 -8.35
N LYS A 92 -5.54 -0.39 -9.64
CA LYS A 92 -6.86 0.06 -10.10
C LYS A 92 -7.99 -0.85 -9.61
N LEU A 93 -7.73 -2.15 -9.50
CA LEU A 93 -8.69 -3.10 -8.95
C LEU A 93 -8.91 -2.88 -7.45
N ILE A 94 -7.83 -2.83 -6.67
CA ILE A 94 -7.88 -2.72 -5.20
C ILE A 94 -8.37 -1.33 -4.76
N PHE A 95 -7.68 -0.27 -5.18
CA PHE A 95 -7.95 1.10 -4.72
C PHE A 95 -9.06 1.80 -5.50
N GLY A 96 -9.32 1.38 -6.73
CA GLY A 96 -10.46 1.88 -7.51
C GLY A 96 -11.74 1.12 -7.18
N LYS A 97 -11.82 -0.13 -7.63
CA LYS A 97 -13.09 -0.89 -7.59
C LYS A 97 -13.43 -1.41 -6.20
N ILE A 98 -12.52 -2.15 -5.55
CA ILE A 98 -12.81 -2.80 -4.26
C ILE A 98 -13.05 -1.73 -3.19
N LEU A 99 -12.13 -0.77 -3.04
CA LEU A 99 -12.29 0.31 -2.06
C LEU A 99 -13.54 1.15 -2.34
N GLY A 100 -13.83 1.48 -3.60
CA GLY A 100 -15.05 2.20 -3.97
C GLY A 100 -16.34 1.46 -3.59
N VAL A 101 -16.39 0.15 -3.82
CA VAL A 101 -17.52 -0.69 -3.40
C VAL A 101 -17.66 -0.72 -1.88
N LEU A 102 -16.56 -0.90 -1.13
CA LEU A 102 -16.59 -0.93 0.33
C LEU A 102 -17.11 0.40 0.92
N ILE A 103 -16.64 1.53 0.39
CA ILE A 103 -17.12 2.86 0.80
C ILE A 103 -18.60 3.01 0.44
N GLY A 104 -19.01 2.64 -0.76
CA GLY A 104 -20.41 2.67 -1.18
C GLY A 104 -21.32 1.85 -0.27
N LEU A 105 -20.89 0.63 0.08
CA LEU A 105 -21.61 -0.23 1.03
C LEU A 105 -21.68 0.36 2.44
N TYR A 106 -20.60 0.99 2.92
CA TYR A 106 -20.60 1.67 4.22
C TYR A 106 -21.70 2.72 4.32
N TYR A 107 -21.92 3.52 3.27
CA TYR A 107 -23.00 4.52 3.23
C TYR A 107 -24.42 3.93 3.15
N LEU A 108 -24.55 2.64 2.80
CA LEU A 108 -25.85 1.94 2.77
C LEU A 108 -26.23 1.32 4.12
N ILE A 109 -25.33 1.28 5.10
CA ILE A 109 -25.62 0.80 6.45
C ILE A 109 -26.28 1.97 7.22
N PRO A 110 -27.57 1.88 7.57
CA PRO A 110 -28.21 2.92 8.38
C PRO A 110 -27.56 2.98 9.77
N ALA A 111 -27.35 4.21 10.27
CA ALA A 111 -26.76 4.51 11.57
C ALA A 111 -27.62 4.05 12.75
#